data_AF-A0A355GSX3-F1
#
_entry.id   AF-A0A355GSX3-F1
#
_cell.length_a   1.000
_cell.length_b   1.000
_cell.length_c   1.000
_cell.angle_alpha   90.00
_cell.angle_beta   90.00
_cell.angle_gamma   90.00
#
_symmetry.space_group_name_H-M   'P 1'
#
loop_
_entity.id
_entity.type
_entity.pdbx_description
1 polymer ?
#
loop_
_entity_poly.entity_id
_entity_poly.type
_entity_poly.pdbx_seq_one_letter_code
_entity_poly.pdbx_strand_id
1 'polypeptide(L)' 'MKGVIIELDMYSEIRTRYANGESIRYIAVSLGIARQTVKKYC' A
#
# COMPACT_ATOMS: atom_id res chain seq x y z
N MET A 1 -15.28 6.15 -14.65
CA MET A 1 -14.09 5.87 -13.82
C MET A 1 -14.55 5.82 -12.37
N LYS A 2 -14.82 4.62 -11.84
CA LYS A 2 -15.24 4.46 -10.45
C LYS A 2 -14.04 4.80 -9.58
N GLY A 3 -14.15 5.89 -8.82
CA GLY A 3 -13.12 6.30 -7.87
C GLY A 3 -12.74 5.10 -7.03
N VAL A 4 -11.46 4.75 -7.06
CA VAL A 4 -10.92 3.64 -6.29
C VAL A 4 -11.20 3.98 -4.83
N ILE A 5 -12.22 3.36 -4.25
CA ILE A 5 -12.39 3.23 -2.81
C ILE A 5 -11.22 2.35 -2.41
N ILE A 6 -10.04 2.96 -2.29
CA ILE A 6 -9.01 2.32 -1.52
C ILE A 6 -9.56 2.43 -0.11
N GLU A 7 -10.14 1.32 0.34
CA GLU A 7 -10.68 1.20 1.68
C GLU A 7 -9.61 1.71 2.64
N LEU A 8 -10.02 2.56 3.59
CA LEU A 8 -9.15 3.16 4.60
C LEU A 8 -8.16 2.16 5.20
N ASP A 9 -8.57 0.90 5.27
CA ASP A 9 -7.82 -0.26 5.71
C ASP A 9 -6.53 -0.53 4.92
N MET A 10 -6.60 -0.52 3.58
CA MET A 10 -5.43 -0.76 2.72
C MET A 10 -4.38 0.35 2.88
N TYR A 11 -4.81 1.59 3.15
CA TYR A 11 -3.89 2.70 3.42
C TYR A 11 -3.20 2.57 4.78
N SER A 12 -3.96 2.24 5.83
CA SER A 12 -3.39 1.99 7.15
C SER A 12 -2.40 0.83 7.09
N GLU A 13 -2.72 -0.22 6.36
CA GLU A 13 -1.82 -1.37 6.24
C GLU A 13 -0.52 -1.02 5.53
N ILE A 14 -0.56 -0.31 4.40
CA ILE A 14 0.66 0.15 3.71
C ILE A 14 1.56 0.97 4.65
N ARG A 15 0.98 1.92 5.39
CA ARG A 15 1.73 2.77 6.33
C ARG A 15 2.34 1.98 7.48
N THR A 16 1.55 1.13 8.12
CA THR A 16 2.01 0.31 9.25
C THR A 16 3.15 -0.61 8.81
N ARG A 17 3.01 -1.30 7.68
CA ARG A 17 4.02 -2.23 7.17
C ARG A 17 5.30 -1.51 6.76
N TYR A 18 5.19 -0.36 6.11
CA TYR A 18 6.35 0.47 5.79
C TYR A 18 7.06 0.99 7.04
N ALA A 19 6.32 1.48 8.03
CA ALA A 19 6.86 1.93 9.32
C ALA A 19 7.55 0.79 10.09
N ASN A 20 7.10 -0.45 9.92
CA ASN A 20 7.75 -1.65 10.47
C ASN A 20 9.00 -2.09 9.69
N GLY A 21 9.39 -1.35 8.64
CA GLY A 21 10.61 -1.60 7.87
C GLY A 21 10.45 -2.52 6.66
N GLU A 22 9.22 -2.91 6.29
CA GLU A 22 8.99 -3.68 5.08
C GLU A 22 9.29 -2.84 3.82
N SER A 23 9.97 -3.44 2.84
CA SER A 23 10.26 -2.74 1.59
C SER A 23 9.00 -2.53 0.75
N ILE A 24 8.95 -1.41 0.01
CA ILE A 24 7.89 -1.10 -0.95
C ILE A 24 7.62 -2.27 -1.92
N ARG A 25 8.70 -2.96 -2.36
CA ARG A 25 8.59 -4.13 -3.25
C ARG A 25 7.80 -5.25 -2.58
N TYR A 26 8.10 -5.55 -1.33
CA TYR A 26 7.47 -6.63 -0.58
C TYR A 26 6.01 -6.34 -0.25
N ILE A 27 5.72 -5.11 0.18
CA ILE A 27 4.34 -4.65 0.45
C ILE A 27 3.49 -4.74 -0.84
N ALA A 28 4.01 -4.26 -1.97
CA ALA A 28 3.30 -4.29 -3.25
C ALA A 28 2.96 -5.72 -3.70
N VAL A 29 3.90 -6.66 -3.56
CA VAL A 29 3.68 -8.07 -3.90
C VAL A 29 2.67 -8.70 -2.94
N SER A 30 2.79 -8.43 -1.65
CA SER A 30 1.91 -9.01 -0.61
C SER A 30 0.45 -8.56 -0.78
N LEU A 31 0.24 -7.29 -1.13
CA LEU A 31 -1.10 -6.71 -1.29
C LEU A 31 -1.66 -6.84 -2.72
N GLY A 32 -0.88 -7.37 -3.67
CA GLY A 32 -1.31 -7.48 -5.07
C GLY A 32 -1.54 -6.13 -5.77
N ILE A 33 -0.83 -5.08 -5.36
CA ILE A 33 -1.00 -3.71 -5.88
C ILE A 33 0.27 -3.19 -6.56
N ALA A 34 0.11 -2.14 -7.38
CA ALA A 34 1.25 -1.49 -8.00
C ALA A 34 2.17 -0.83 -6.95
N ARG A 35 3.49 -0.89 -7.19
CA ARG A 35 4.49 -0.21 -6.34
C ARG A 35 4.26 1.30 -6.24
N GLN A 36 3.69 1.91 -7.29
CA GLN A 36 3.34 3.34 -7.30
C GLN A 36 2.22 3.65 -6.29
N THR A 37 1.28 2.73 -6.09
CA THR A 37 0.25 2.86 -5.06
C THR A 37 0.90 2.84 -3.67
N VAL A 38 1.77 1.86 -3.41
CA VAL A 38 2.51 1.79 -2.14
C VAL A 38 3.30 3.08 -1.89
N LYS A 39 4.09 3.54 -2.87
CA LYS A 39 4.90 4.78 -2.76
C LYS A 39 4.07 6.04 -2.49
N LYS A 40 2.81 6.08 -2.94
CA LYS A 40 1.91 7.21 -2.68
C LYS A 40 1.48 7.30 -1.21
N TYR A 41 1.47 6.18 -0.50
CA TYR A 41 0.93 6.07 0.86
C TYR A 41 1.95 5.66 1.93
N CYS A 42 3.18 5.29 1.53
CA CYS A 42 4.34 5.22 2.42
C CYS A 42 4.73 6.60 2.97
#